data_AF-A0A2D4ZGP9-F1
#
_entry.id   AF-A0A2D4ZGP9-F1
#
_cell.length_a   1.000
_cell.length_b   1.000
_cell.length_c   1.000
_cell.angle_alpha   90.00
_cell.angle_beta   90.00
_cell.angle_gamma   90.00
#
_symmetry.space_group_name_H-M   'P 1'
#
loop_
_entity.id
_entity.type
_entity.pdbx_description
1 polymer ?
#
loop_
_entity_poly.entity_id
_entity_poly.type
_entity_poly.pdbx_seq_one_letter_code
_entity_poly.pdbx_strand_id
1 'polypeptide(L)' 'MLVNFSKMHGLGNDFVVIDNITQNVFLSRDQIKKLADRHFGI' A
#
# COMPACT_ATOMS: atom_id res chain seq x y z
N MET A 1 -9.25 7.41 5.63
CA MET A 1 -8.17 8.14 4.97
C MET A 1 -8.13 7.68 3.53
N LEU A 2 -8.04 8.62 2.58
CA LEU A 2 -7.83 8.31 1.17
C LEU A 2 -6.33 8.44 0.89
N VAL A 3 -5.73 7.40 0.30
CA VAL A 3 -4.32 7.35 -0.08
C VAL A 3 -4.27 6.95 -1.54
N ASN A 4 -3.55 7.71 -2.37
CA ASN A 4 -3.34 7.25 -3.75
C ASN A 4 -2.10 6.37 -3.77
N PHE A 5 -2.21 5.26 -4.47
CA PHE A 5 -1.15 4.27 -4.57
C PHE A 5 -1.06 3.75 -6.01
N SER A 6 0.09 3.16 -6.32
CA SER A 6 0.31 2.37 -7.53
C SER A 6 0.47 0.91 -7.16
N LYS A 7 -0.27 0.01 -7.82
CA LYS A 7 -0.01 -1.44 -7.74
C LYS A 7 1.09 -1.78 -8.74
N MET A 8 2.18 -2.36 -8.26
CA MET A 8 3.32 -2.79 -9.08
C MET A 8 3.61 -4.27 -8.84
N HIS A 9 4.29 -4.92 -9.78
CA HIS A 9 4.75 -6.30 -9.60
C HIS A 9 6.08 -6.55 -10.32
N GLY A 10 6.82 -7.56 -9.88
CA GLY A 10 8.07 -8.01 -10.49
C GLY A 10 8.42 -9.43 -10.04
N LEU A 11 8.79 -10.30 -10.99
CA LEU A 11 9.15 -11.70 -10.74
C LEU A 11 8.12 -12.48 -9.89
N GLY A 12 6.83 -12.18 -10.06
CA GLY A 12 5.75 -12.83 -9.32
C GLY A 12 5.51 -12.27 -7.91
N ASN A 13 6.26 -11.26 -7.46
CA ASN A 13 5.98 -10.52 -6.24
C ASN A 13 5.27 -9.20 -6.56
N ASP A 14 4.23 -8.85 -5.80
CA ASP A 14 3.47 -7.62 -5.95
C ASP A 14 3.73 -6.64 -4.81
N PHE A 15 3.51 -5.36 -5.10
CA PHE A 15 3.78 -4.25 -4.22
C PHE A 15 2.67 -3.20 -4.34
N VAL A 16 2.36 -2.57 -3.21
CA VAL A 16 1.61 -1.32 -3.15
C VAL A 16 2.62 -0.21 -2.89
N VAL A 17 2.73 0.74 -3.83
CA VAL A 17 3.67 1.85 -3.75
C VAL A 17 2.91 3.13 -3.45
N ILE A 18 3.32 3.82 -2.39
CA ILE A 18 2.73 5.09 -1.94
C ILE A 18 3.80 6.17 -2.07
N ASP A 19 3.48 7.25 -2.78
CA ASP A 19 4.33 8.44 -2.82
C ASP A 19 4.17 9.25 -1.53
N ASN A 20 5.17 9.15 -0.66
CA ASN A 20 5.16 9.89 0.59
C ASN A 20 5.82 11.27 0.52
N ILE A 21 6.28 11.70 -0.66
CA ILE A 21 6.84 13.04 -0.87
C ILE A 21 5.69 14.04 -0.97
N THR A 22 4.61 13.68 -1.67
CA THR A 22 3.47 14.57 -1.91
C THR A 22 2.29 14.34 -0.95
N GLN A 23 2.13 13.14 -0.38
CA GLN A 23 0.91 12.76 0.36
C GLN A 23 1.05 12.74 1.89
N ASN A 24 2.27 12.81 2.42
CA ASN A 24 2.56 12.82 3.86
C ASN A 24 1.71 11.81 4.68
N VAL A 25 1.73 10.55 4.25
CA VAL A 25 1.03 9.41 4.80
C VAL A 25 1.91 8.68 5.80
N PHE A 26 1.38 8.48 7.01
CA PHE A 26 1.99 7.63 8.02
C PHE A 26 1.04 6.46 8.32
N LEU A 27 1.55 5.25 8.17
CA LEU A 27 0.78 4.03 8.41
C LEU A 27 1.31 3.29 9.63
N SER A 28 0.40 2.84 10.48
CA SER A 28 0.73 1.89 11.54
C SER A 28 0.97 0.50 10.95
N ARG A 29 1.64 -0.38 11.71
CA ARG A 29 1.85 -1.78 11.30
C ARG A 29 0.53 -2.49 11.00
N ASP A 30 -0.52 -2.21 11.76
CA ASP A 30 -1.83 -2.84 11.55
C ASP A 30 -2.52 -2.33 10.29
N GLN A 31 -2.34 -1.06 9.93
CA GLN A 31 -2.82 -0.54 8.66
C GLN A 31 -2.06 -1.17 7.48
N ILE A 32 -0.73 -1.31 7.58
CA ILE A 32 0.08 -1.99 6.55
C ILE A 32 -0.40 -3.43 6.35
N LYS A 33 -0.66 -4.18 7.44
CA LYS A 33 -1.20 -5.54 7.37
C LYS A 33 -2.56 -5.60 6.68
N LYS A 34 -3.47 -4.67 7.00
CA LYS A 34 -4.80 -4.59 6.37
C LYS A 34 -4.71 -4.28 4.87
N LEU A 35 -3.80 -3.38 4.48
CA LEU A 35 -3.59 -3.06 3.07
C LEU A 35 -3.01 -4.24 2.28
N ALA A 36 -2.17 -5.07 2.93
CA ALA A 36 -1.55 -6.25 2.33
C ALA A 36 -2.46 -7.50 2.30
N ASP A 37 -3.66 -7.45 2.88
CA ASP A 37 -4.63 -8.54 2.78
C ASP A 37 -5.14 -8.68 1.33
N ARG A 38 -4.98 -9.84 0.71
CA ARG A 38 -5.32 -10.06 -0.70
C ARG A 38 -6.82 -10.20 -0.98
N HIS A 39 -7.65 -10.40 0.04
CA HIS A 39 -9.09 -10.60 -0.12
C HIS A 39 -9.86 -9.34 0.26
N PHE A 40 -9.41 -8.61 1.28
CA PHE A 40 -10.11 -7.45 1.83
C PHE A 40 -9.30 -6.14 1.76
N GLY A 41 -8.02 -6.22 1.38
CA GLY A 41 -7.12 -5.08 1.18
C GLY A 41 -7.00 -4.70 -0.30
N ILE A 42 -5.76 -4.45 -0.75
CA ILE A 42 -5.42 -4.03 -2.13
C ILE A 42 -4.83 -5.19 -2.92
#